data_AF-A0A354MUB9-F1
#
_entry.id   AF-A0A354MUB9-F1
#
_cell.length_a   1.000
_cell.length_b   1.000
_cell.length_c   1.000
_cell.angle_alpha   90.00
_cell.angle_beta   90.00
_cell.angle_gamma   90.00
#
_symmetry.space_group_name_H-M   'P 1'
#
loop_
_entity.id
_entity.type
_entity.pdbx_description
1 polymer ?
#
loop_
_entity_poly.entity_id
_entity_poly.type
_entity_poly.pdbx_seq_one_letter_code
_entity_poly.pdbx_strand_id
1 'polypeptide(L)' 'MKEQLEKIRLSALEALDGAATPAALEELRVKLLGKKGELTAVLKQMGKLSA' A
#
# COMPACT_ATOMS: atom_id res chain seq x y z
N MET A 1 1.71 -7.93 -12.29
CA MET A 1 0.99 -6.89 -11.52
C MET A 1 0.06 -7.47 -10.47
N LYS A 2 -0.76 -8.50 -10.78
CA LYS A 2 -1.60 -9.20 -9.78
C LYS A 2 -0.80 -9.69 -8.58
N GLU A 3 0.33 -10.36 -8.79
CA GLU A 3 1.20 -10.85 -7.71
C GLU A 3 1.77 -9.73 -6.84
N GLN A 4 2.11 -8.59 -7.43
CA GLN A 4 2.61 -7.43 -6.70
C GLN A 4 1.51 -6.80 -5.84
N LEU A 5 0.29 -6.71 -6.34
CA LEU A 5 -0.87 -6.25 -5.57
C LEU A 5 -1.20 -7.22 -4.42
N GLU A 6 -1.15 -8.53 -4.65
CA GLU A 6 -1.37 -9.52 -3.58
C GLU A 6 -0.28 -9.44 -2.50
N LYS A 7 0.99 -9.26 -2.88
CA LYS A 7 2.08 -9.02 -1.91
C LYS A 7 1.82 -7.78 -1.06
N ILE A 8 1.52 -6.65 -1.70
CA ILE A 8 1.21 -5.39 -1.00
C ILE A 8 0.02 -5.60 -0.05
N ARG A 9 -1.02 -6.31 -0.49
CA ARG A 9 -2.18 -6.61 0.33
C ARG A 9 -1.83 -7.44 1.56
N LEU A 10 -1.07 -8.53 1.41
CA LEU A 10 -0.69 -9.39 2.53
C LEU A 10 0.18 -8.64 3.53
N SER A 11 1.22 -7.93 3.07
CA SER A 11 2.09 -7.14 3.95
C SER A 11 1.34 -6.01 4.64
N ALA A 12 0.35 -5.39 3.98
CA ALA A 12 -0.50 -4.38 4.60
C ALA A 12 -1.36 -4.95 5.72
N LEU A 13 -1.94 -6.14 5.53
CA LEU A 13 -2.75 -6.81 6.56
C LEU A 13 -1.91 -7.19 7.77
N GLU A 14 -0.72 -7.77 7.56
CA GLU A 14 0.22 -8.10 8.65
C GLU A 14 0.65 -6.84 9.43
N ALA A 15 0.94 -5.76 8.72
CA ALA A 15 1.32 -4.50 9.35
C ALA A 15 0.17 -3.82 10.11
N LEU A 16 -1.07 -3.98 9.62
CA LEU A 16 -2.28 -3.51 10.30
C LEU A 16 -2.50 -4.24 11.61
N ASP A 17 -2.35 -5.57 11.62
CA ASP A 17 -2.48 -6.38 12.84
C ASP A 17 -1.43 -6.01 13.91
N GLY A 18 -0.25 -5.56 13.48
CA GLY A 18 0.80 -5.06 14.37
C GLY A 18 0.67 -3.60 14.81
N ALA A 19 -0.22 -2.81 14.21
CA ALA A 19 -0.34 -1.38 14.47
C ALA A 19 -1.21 -1.10 15.72
N ALA A 20 -0.57 -1.11 16.90
CA ALA A 20 -1.27 -0.94 18.18
C ALA A 20 -1.56 0.53 18.59
N THR A 21 -1.12 1.51 17.80
CA THR A 21 -1.31 2.94 18.13
C THR A 21 -1.86 3.73 16.95
N PRO A 22 -2.60 4.84 17.21
CA PRO A 22 -3.05 5.73 16.14
C PRO A 22 -1.90 6.27 15.28
N ALA A 23 -0.73 6.52 15.88
CA ALA A 23 0.46 6.98 15.16
C ALA A 23 1.00 5.90 14.21
N ALA A 24 1.08 4.64 14.67
CA ALA A 24 1.51 3.53 13.83
C ALA A 24 0.54 3.29 12.66
N LEU A 25 -0.76 3.41 12.91
CA LEU A 25 -1.79 3.30 11.87
C LEU A 25 -1.66 4.41 10.82
N GLU A 26 -1.40 5.65 11.26
CA GLU A 26 -1.21 6.79 10.36
C GLU A 26 0.05 6.65 9.51
N GLU A 27 1.16 6.20 10.10
CA GLU A 27 2.38 5.88 9.35
C GLU A 27 2.12 4.82 8.28
N LEU A 28 1.39 3.75 8.65
CA LEU A 28 1.04 2.67 7.73
C LEU A 28 0.17 3.18 6.58
N ARG A 29 -0.83 4.02 6.88
CA ARG A 29 -1.67 4.69 5.88
C ARG A 29 -0.83 5.52 4.91
N VAL A 30 0.15 6.29 5.40
CA VAL A 30 1.03 7.11 4.54
C VAL A 30 1.95 6.23 3.69
N LYS A 31 2.53 5.15 4.25
CA LYS A 31 3.41 4.22 3.51
C LYS A 31 2.69 3.46 2.40
N LEU A 32 1.42 3.07 2.61
CA LEU A 32 0.63 2.35 1.62
C LEU A 32 -0.06 3.28 0.62
N LEU A 33 -0.79 4.28 1.13
CA LEU A 33 -1.72 5.10 0.35
C LEU A 33 -1.20 6.51 0.05
N GLY A 34 -0.06 6.91 0.61
CA GLY A 34 0.53 8.22 0.36
C GLY A 34 0.90 8.46 -1.10
N LYS A 35 1.27 9.69 -1.46
CA LYS A 35 1.62 10.08 -2.83
C LYS A 35 2.74 9.23 -3.44
N LYS A 36 3.68 8.80 -2.59
CA LYS A 36 4.81 7.90 -2.89
C LYS A 36 4.61 6.50 -2.27
N GLY A 37 3.41 6.20 -1.78
CA GLY A 37 3.11 4.93 -1.17
C GLY A 37 3.12 3.80 -2.20
N GLU A 38 3.42 2.60 -1.75
CA GLU A 38 3.64 1.44 -2.62
C GLU A 38 2.41 1.08 -3.46
N LEU A 39 1.20 1.07 -2.86
CA LEU A 39 -0.03 0.78 -3.58
C LEU A 39 -0.34 1.89 -4.60
N THR A 40 -0.20 3.16 -4.18
CA THR A 40 -0.38 4.32 -5.06
C THR A 40 0.57 4.29 -6.26
N ALA A 41 1.82 3.88 -6.07
CA ALA A 41 2.79 3.78 -7.15
C ALA A 41 2.38 2.72 -8.19
N VAL A 42 1.94 1.54 -7.74
CA VAL A 42 1.46 0.47 -8.64
C VAL A 42 0.22 0.92 -9.42
N LEU A 43 -0.78 1.50 -8.75
CA LEU A 43 -2.00 1.97 -9.41
C LEU A 43 -1.71 3.07 -10.44
N LYS A 44 -0.78 3.99 -10.16
CA LYS A 44 -0.34 5.00 -11.14
C LYS A 44 0.35 4.38 -12.35
N GLN A 45 1.16 3.33 -12.15
CA GLN A 45 1.79 2.62 -13.26
C GLN A 45 0.73 1.91 -14.12
N MET A 46 -0.28 1.29 -13.50
CA MET A 46 -1.40 0.67 -14.23
C MET A 46 -2.16 1.69 -15.08
N GLY A 47 -2.48 2.87 -14.53
CA GLY A 47 -3.16 3.92 -15.28
C GLY A 47 -2.39 4.45 -16.50
N LYS A 48 -1.06 4.27 -16.55
CA LYS A 48 -0.22 4.61 -17.71
C LYS A 48 -0.16 3.51 -18.77
N LEU A 49 -0.48 2.27 -18.40
CA LEU A 49 -0.44 1.09 -19.29
C LEU A 49 -1.77 0.86 -20.02
N SER A 50 -2.85 1.50 -19.58
CA SER A 50 -4.18 1.41 -20.20
C SER A 50 -4.46 2.50 -21.25
N ALA A 51 -3.42 3.21 -21.70
CA ALA A 51 -3.48 4.25 -22.73
C ALA A 51 -2.74 3.82 -24.00
#